data_AF-A0A3R9X1P9-F1
#
_entry.id   AF-A0A3R9X1P9-F1
#
_cell.length_a   1.000
_cell.length_b   1.000
_cell.length_c   1.000
_cell.angle_alpha   90.00
_cell.angle_beta   90.00
_cell.angle_gamma   90.00
#
_symmetry.space_group_name_H-M   'P 1'
#
loop_
_entity.id
_entity.type
_entity.pdbx_description
1 polymer ?
#
loop_
_entity_poly.entity_id
_entity_poly.type
_entity_poly.pdbx_seq_one_letter_code
_entity_poly.pdbx_strand_id
1 'polypeptide(L)'
;MKTLLDLGKLIDSLERKCGIKLPREVTEVYLDRDHGLLFIRFSEPDEQEVGEPLCTRTLVTLFTEEKTGKITALEIIGISDLIKELSEDRE
;
A
#
# COMPACT_ATOMS: atom_id res chain seq x y z
N MET A 1 -8.77 -19.47 9.00
CA MET A 1 -7.35 -19.29 9.41
C MET A 1 -7.13 -17.81 9.69
N LYS A 2 -6.50 -17.46 10.81
CA LYS A 2 -6.20 -16.06 11.15
C LYS A 2 -4.80 -15.76 10.63
N THR A 3 -4.70 -15.09 9.47
CA THR A 3 -3.40 -14.66 8.93
C THR A 3 -2.98 -13.37 9.62
N LEU A 4 -1.81 -13.36 10.26
CA LEU A 4 -1.20 -12.14 10.79
C LEU A 4 -0.58 -11.38 9.60
N LEU A 5 -1.04 -10.17 9.34
CA LEU A 5 -0.45 -9.30 8.32
C LEU A 5 0.81 -8.64 8.86
N ASP A 6 1.93 -8.86 8.18
CA ASP A 6 3.20 -8.20 8.46
C ASP A 6 3.35 -7.01 7.49
N LEU A 7 3.08 -5.80 7.99
CA LEU A 7 3.11 -4.58 7.19
C LEU A 7 4.51 -4.28 6.63
N GLY A 8 5.58 -4.58 7.37
CA GLY A 8 6.95 -4.38 6.90
C GLY A 8 7.23 -5.23 5.67
N LYS A 9 6.88 -6.53 5.72
CA LYS A 9 7.02 -7.44 4.57
C LYS A 9 6.14 -7.05 3.40
N LEU A 10 4.93 -6.55 3.64
CA LEU A 10 4.04 -6.06 2.60
C LEU A 10 4.68 -4.88 1.86
N ILE A 11 5.12 -3.87 2.61
CA ILE A 11 5.80 -2.68 2.08
C ILE A 11 7.03 -3.08 1.28
N ASP A 12 7.90 -3.94 1.82
CA ASP A 12 9.10 -4.42 1.11
C ASP A 12 8.76 -5.15 -0.18
N SER A 13 7.66 -5.89 -0.20
CA SER A 13 7.24 -6.65 -1.38
C SER A 13 6.66 -5.74 -2.46
N LEU A 14 5.89 -4.73 -2.08
CA LEU A 14 5.42 -3.68 -3.00
C LEU A 14 6.58 -2.86 -3.59
N GLU A 15 7.55 -2.45 -2.77
CA GLU A 15 8.75 -1.75 -3.27
C GLU A 15 9.49 -2.57 -4.32
N ARG A 16 9.72 -3.88 -4.06
CA ARG A 16 10.42 -4.76 -5.01
C ARG A 16 9.63 -4.95 -6.30
N LYS A 17 8.33 -5.22 -6.22
CA LYS A 17 7.49 -5.46 -7.39
C LYS A 17 7.35 -4.20 -8.25
N CYS A 18 7.13 -3.06 -7.62
CA CYS A 18 6.80 -1.82 -8.32
C CYS A 18 8.00 -0.92 -8.60
N GLY A 19 9.19 -1.24 -8.05
CA GLY A 19 10.39 -0.44 -8.23
C GLY A 19 10.32 0.94 -7.55
N ILE A 20 9.52 1.07 -6.48
CA ILE A 20 9.31 2.31 -5.74
C ILE A 20 9.96 2.26 -4.35
N LYS A 21 10.02 3.40 -3.67
CA LYS A 21 10.38 3.50 -2.25
C LYS A 21 9.23 4.05 -1.45
N LEU A 22 8.87 3.34 -0.38
CA LEU A 22 7.76 3.67 0.50
C LEU A 22 8.30 4.12 1.86
N PRO A 23 7.66 5.09 2.52
CA PRO A 23 8.03 5.48 3.87
C PRO A 23 7.91 4.31 4.85
N ARG A 24 8.74 4.34 5.90
CA ARG A 24 8.78 3.30 6.94
C ARG A 24 8.07 3.71 8.22
N GLU A 25 7.93 5.01 8.43
CA GLU A 25 7.08 5.56 9.46
C GLU A 25 5.63 5.48 9.00
N VAL A 26 4.79 4.84 9.81
CA VAL A 26 3.36 4.67 9.56
C VAL A 26 2.63 5.40 10.68
N THR A 27 1.78 6.37 10.32
CA THR A 27 1.02 7.19 11.26
C THR A 27 -0.36 6.62 11.53
N GLU A 28 -0.97 5.97 10.53
CA GLU A 28 -2.29 5.35 10.66
C GLU A 28 -2.41 4.07 9.82
N VAL A 29 -3.17 3.11 10.33
CA VAL A 29 -3.55 1.90 9.59
C VAL A 29 -5.02 1.63 9.83
N TYR A 30 -5.79 1.54 8.75
CA TYR A 30 -7.19 1.13 8.76
C TYR A 30 -7.35 -0.16 7.97
N LEU A 31 -7.98 -1.17 8.58
CA LEU A 31 -8.24 -2.47 7.95
C LEU A 31 -9.73 -2.78 8.04
N ASP A 32 -10.39 -2.77 6.90
CA ASP A 32 -11.75 -3.29 6.73
C ASP A 32 -11.68 -4.71 6.17
N ARG A 33 -11.98 -5.69 7.03
CA ARG A 33 -11.90 -7.11 6.65
C ARG A 33 -13.08 -7.56 5.81
N ASP A 34 -14.23 -6.94 5.98
CA ASP A 34 -15.46 -7.35 5.29
C ASP A 34 -15.38 -6.93 3.82
N HIS A 35 -14.71 -5.79 3.55
CA HIS A 35 -14.48 -5.28 2.20
C HIS A 35 -13.06 -5.56 1.68
N GLY A 36 -12.20 -6.21 2.47
CA GLY A 36 -10.83 -6.54 2.09
C GLY A 36 -9.95 -5.31 1.81
N LEU A 37 -10.27 -4.17 2.42
CA LEU A 37 -9.58 -2.89 2.24
C LEU A 37 -8.54 -2.68 3.33
N LEU A 38 -7.33 -2.32 2.92
CA LEU A 38 -6.25 -1.88 3.81
C LEU A 38 -5.81 -0.49 3.37
N PHE A 39 -5.88 0.46 4.29
CA PHE A 39 -5.36 1.81 4.12
C PHE A 39 -4.20 2.04 5.09
N ILE A 40 -3.09 2.58 4.58
CA ILE A 40 -1.88 2.87 5.35
C ILE A 40 -1.54 4.34 5.12
N ARG A 41 -1.51 5.15 6.17
CA ARG A 41 -1.02 6.53 6.12
C ARG A 41 0.40 6.59 6.65
N PHE A 42 1.26 7.24 5.87
CA PHE A 42 2.66 7.51 6.24
C PHE A 42 2.84 8.93 6.78
N SER A 43 2.00 9.87 6.30
CA SER A 43 1.93 11.22 6.83
C SER A 43 0.61 11.88 6.46
N GLU A 44 0.20 12.88 7.23
CA GLU A 44 -0.86 13.80 6.81
C GLU A 44 -0.36 14.65 5.63
N PRO A 45 -1.23 14.90 4.63
CA PRO A 45 -0.91 15.77 3.54
C PRO A 45 -1.03 17.23 4.00
N ASP A 46 -0.08 18.08 3.61
CA ASP A 46 -0.18 19.51 3.89
C ASP A 46 -1.07 20.20 2.85
N GLU A 47 -1.23 19.58 1.68
CA GLU A 47 -2.06 20.06 0.57
C GLU A 47 -2.86 18.94 -0.14
N GLN A 48 -3.26 19.16 -1.40
CA GLN A 48 -4.05 18.21 -2.18
C GLN A 48 -3.26 16.93 -2.51
N GLU A 49 -3.90 15.78 -2.33
CA GLU A 49 -3.37 14.48 -2.73
C GLU A 49 -3.87 14.09 -4.13
N VAL A 50 -3.00 13.41 -4.88
CA VAL A 50 -3.34 12.68 -6.11
C VAL A 50 -3.07 11.19 -5.90
N GLY A 51 -3.99 10.36 -6.38
CA GLY A 51 -3.90 8.90 -6.27
C GLY A 51 -3.58 8.27 -7.62
N GLU A 52 -2.53 7.46 -7.68
CA GLU A 52 -2.14 6.73 -8.89
C GLU A 52 -2.06 5.22 -8.62
N PRO A 53 -2.50 4.36 -9.56
CA PRO A 53 -2.41 2.92 -9.39
C PRO A 53 -0.96 2.45 -9.53
N LEU A 54 -0.54 1.53 -8.67
CA LEU A 54 0.72 0.80 -8.83
C LEU A 54 0.57 -0.33 -9.86
N CYS A 55 1.71 -0.84 -10.33
CA CYS A 55 1.77 -1.94 -11.30
C CYS A 55 1.51 -3.33 -10.66
N THR A 56 0.37 -3.44 -10.00
CA THR A 56 -0.18 -4.68 -9.44
C THR A 56 -1.44 -5.09 -10.19
N ARG A 57 -1.74 -6.39 -10.23
CA ARG A 57 -3.04 -6.88 -10.74
C ARG A 57 -4.15 -6.49 -9.76
N THR A 58 -3.87 -6.60 -8.47
CA THR A 58 -4.71 -6.09 -7.39
C THR A 58 -4.68 -4.57 -7.37
N LEU A 59 -5.80 -3.91 -7.07
CA LEU A 59 -5.86 -2.44 -7.04
C LEU A 59 -5.12 -1.90 -5.81
N VAL A 60 -3.96 -1.30 -6.06
CA VAL A 60 -3.17 -0.59 -5.05
C VAL A 60 -2.96 0.83 -5.54
N THR A 61 -3.49 1.80 -4.79
CA THR A 61 -3.37 3.23 -5.09
C THR A 61 -2.31 3.85 -4.19
N LEU A 62 -1.30 4.48 -4.79
CA LEU A 62 -0.32 5.29 -4.10
C LEU A 62 -0.80 6.74 -4.09
N PHE A 63 -0.93 7.32 -2.90
CA PHE A 63 -1.25 8.73 -2.75
C PHE A 63 0.02 9.53 -2.54
N THR A 64 0.13 10.61 -3.32
CA THR A 64 1.20 11.60 -3.19
C THR A 64 0.61 13.00 -3.11
N GLU A 65 1.28 13.87 -2.38
CA GLU A 65 0.93 15.29 -2.38
C GLU A 65 1.33 15.91 -3.72
N GLU A 66 0.39 16.58 -4.38
CA GLU A 66 0.50 16.99 -5.79
C GLU A 66 1.71 17.90 -6.06
N LYS A 67 2.00 18.84 -5.15
CA LYS A 67 3.08 19.81 -5.35
C LYS A 67 4.47 19.25 -5.05
N THR A 68 4.58 18.34 -4.10
CA THR A 68 5.89 17.89 -3.57
C THR A 68 6.25 16.47 -4.03
N GLY A 69 5.28 15.69 -4.50
CA GLY A 69 5.44 14.27 -4.80
C GLY A 69 5.69 13.42 -3.56
N LYS A 70 5.51 13.98 -2.35
CA LYS A 70 5.69 13.26 -1.10
C LYS A 70 4.64 12.15 -1.00
N ILE A 71 5.08 10.93 -0.76
CA ILE A 71 4.19 9.79 -0.52
C ILE A 71 3.51 9.96 0.83
N THR A 72 2.18 9.96 0.83
CA THR A 72 1.37 10.22 2.01
C THR A 72 0.57 9.00 2.45
N ALA A 73 0.09 8.17 1.51
CA ALA A 73 -0.67 6.97 1.84
C ALA A 73 -0.62 5.87 0.76
N LEU A 74 -1.06 4.68 1.15
CA LEU A 74 -1.41 3.56 0.28
C LEU A 74 -2.84 3.11 0.59
N GLU A 75 -3.63 2.88 -0.46
CA GLU A 75 -4.90 2.17 -0.38
C GLU A 75 -4.80 0.86 -1.16
N ILE A 76 -5.23 -0.23 -0.54
CA ILE A 76 -5.23 -1.56 -1.14
C ILE A 76 -6.66 -2.09 -1.05
N ILE A 77 -7.24 -2.43 -2.21
CA ILE A 77 -8.56 -3.06 -2.31
C ILE A 77 -8.34 -4.51 -2.72
N GLY A 78 -8.66 -5.45 -1.81
CA GLY A 78 -8.41 -6.88 -1.99
C GLY A 78 -7.07 -7.34 -1.40
N ILE A 79 -6.78 -7.02 -0.14
CA ILE A 79 -5.48 -7.32 0.51
C ILE A 79 -5.07 -8.81 0.41
N SER A 80 -6.04 -9.73 0.49
CA SER A 80 -5.76 -11.16 0.36
C SER A 80 -5.23 -11.54 -1.03
N ASP A 81 -5.77 -10.91 -2.08
CA ASP A 81 -5.35 -11.13 -3.46
C ASP A 81 -3.97 -10.53 -3.72
N LEU A 82 -3.70 -9.34 -3.15
CA LEU A 82 -2.38 -8.72 -3.22
C LEU A 82 -1.31 -9.61 -2.56
N ILE A 83 -1.58 -10.17 -1.37
CA ILE A 83 -0.64 -11.07 -0.69
C ILE A 83 -0.32 -12.29 -1.56
N LYS A 84 -1.35 -12.86 -2.21
CA LYS A 84 -1.17 -13.99 -3.13
C LYS A 84 -0.31 -13.58 -4.32
N GLU A 85 -0.64 -12.47 -4.97
CA GLU A 85 0.12 -11.91 -6.09
C GLU A 85 1.61 -11.69 -5.75
N LEU A 86 1.90 -11.09 -4.59
CA LEU A 86 3.27 -10.80 -4.13
C LEU A 86 4.05 -12.06 -3.72
N SER A 87 3.37 -13.19 -3.53
CA SER A 87 4.00 -14.49 -3.25
C SER A 87 4.35 -15.26 -4.52
N GLU A 88 3.59 -15.06 -5.61
CA GLU A 88 3.82 -15.67 -6.93
C GLU A 88 5.06 -15.08 -7.62
N ASP A 89 5.36 -13.80 -7.40
CA ASP A 89 6.54 -13.11 -7.97
C ASP A 89 7.88 -13.53 -7.32
N ARG A 90 7.90 -14.57 -6.47
CA ARG A 90 9.12 -15.08 -5.80
C ARG A 90 9.75 -16.30 -6.49
N GLU A 91 9.19 -16.76 -7.60
CA GLU A 91 9.74 -17.84 -8.44
C GLU A 91 10.56 -17.28 -9.62
#